data_AF-A0A428N1D8-F1
#
_entry.id   AF-A0A428N1D8-F1
#
_cell.length_a   1.000
_cell.length_b   1.000
_cell.length_c   1.000
_cell.angle_alpha   90.00
_cell.angle_beta   90.00
_cell.angle_gamma   90.00
#
_symmetry.space_group_name_H-M   'P 1'
#
loop_
_entity.id
_entity.type
_entity.pdbx_description
1 polymer ?
#
loop_
_entity_poly.entity_id
_entity_poly.type
_entity_poly.pdbx_seq_one_letter_code
_entity_poly.pdbx_strand_id
1 'polypeptide(L)'
;MSYPDDQELHFGYNLLRETLIPELLGSEESDILYWGGKRIARKYPAADIDEIIQFFQEAGWGHLEWTNDKKRESQFEMSTMPSKESIDRHMEAGYLAQQIEYQKGKPAETFIIEKRKRIMFQVQWD
;
A
#
# COMPACT_ATOMS: atom_id res chain seq x y z
N MET A 1 -28.74 -10.00 -14.42
CA MET A 1 -27.39 -10.36 -13.99
C MET A 1 -27.28 -9.92 -12.54
N SER A 2 -27.21 -10.85 -11.59
CA SER A 2 -27.03 -10.52 -10.18
C SER A 2 -25.58 -10.10 -9.96
N TYR A 3 -25.37 -8.99 -9.27
CA TYR A 3 -24.04 -8.59 -8.85
C TYR A 3 -23.54 -9.55 -7.76
N PRO A 4 -22.25 -9.92 -7.77
CA PRO A 4 -21.68 -10.73 -6.69
C PRO A 4 -21.82 -10.00 -5.35
N ASP A 5 -22.05 -10.75 -4.28
CA ASP A 5 -22.09 -10.21 -2.92
C ASP A 5 -20.66 -9.91 -2.42
N ASP A 6 -20.53 -9.11 -1.37
CA ASP A 6 -19.25 -8.62 -0.83
C ASP A 6 -18.29 -9.78 -0.51
N GLN A 7 -18.83 -10.92 -0.04
CA GLN A 7 -18.04 -12.12 0.25
C GLN A 7 -17.40 -12.73 -1.01
N GLU A 8 -18.12 -12.76 -2.14
CA GLU A 8 -17.60 -13.29 -3.41
C GLU A 8 -16.51 -12.37 -3.98
N LEU A 9 -16.70 -11.05 -3.87
CA LEU A 9 -15.71 -10.04 -4.27
C LEU A 9 -14.42 -10.14 -3.43
N HIS A 10 -14.56 -10.29 -2.10
CA HIS A 10 -13.42 -10.50 -1.21
C HIS A 10 -12.65 -11.79 -1.52
N PHE A 11 -13.33 -12.87 -1.86
CA PHE A 11 -12.67 -14.10 -2.27
C PHE A 11 -11.87 -13.91 -3.56
N GLY A 12 -12.46 -13.29 -4.59
CA GLY A 12 -11.77 -13.02 -5.86
C GLY A 12 -10.53 -12.15 -5.67
N TYR A 13 -10.62 -11.12 -4.84
CA TYR A 13 -9.47 -10.28 -4.48
C TYR A 13 -8.36 -11.08 -3.78
N ASN A 14 -8.70 -11.88 -2.77
CA ASN A 14 -7.71 -12.70 -2.05
C ASN A 14 -7.08 -13.76 -2.96
N LEU A 15 -7.85 -14.37 -3.86
CA LEU A 15 -7.33 -15.37 -4.80
C LEU A 15 -6.25 -14.75 -5.71
N LEU A 16 -6.46 -13.53 -6.19
CA LEU A 16 -5.43 -12.85 -6.98
C LEU A 16 -4.26 -12.39 -6.10
N ARG A 17 -4.57 -11.73 -4.98
CA ARG A 17 -3.60 -11.01 -4.17
C ARG A 17 -2.76 -11.90 -3.25
N GLU A 18 -3.39 -12.84 -2.56
CA GLU A 18 -2.74 -13.69 -1.56
C GLU A 18 -2.28 -15.03 -2.17
N THR A 19 -2.80 -15.43 -3.34
CA THR A 19 -2.45 -16.72 -3.97
C THR A 19 -1.73 -16.54 -5.30
N LEU A 20 -2.36 -15.94 -6.31
CA LEU A 20 -1.79 -15.92 -7.66
C LEU A 20 -0.53 -15.04 -7.76
N ILE A 21 -0.53 -13.84 -7.18
CA ILE A 21 0.60 -12.90 -7.28
C ILE A 21 1.89 -13.49 -6.67
N PRO A 22 1.90 -14.01 -5.43
CA PRO A 22 3.10 -14.64 -4.86
C PRO A 22 3.62 -15.80 -5.72
N GLU A 23 2.73 -16.67 -6.21
CA GLU A 23 3.07 -17.80 -7.08
C GLU A 23 3.68 -17.37 -8.43
N LEU A 24 3.24 -16.24 -8.98
CA LEU A 24 3.76 -15.72 -10.25
C LEU A 24 5.12 -15.02 -10.11
N LEU A 25 5.33 -14.31 -9.00
CA LEU A 25 6.49 -13.42 -8.84
C LEU A 25 7.64 -14.05 -8.05
N GLY A 26 7.35 -15.02 -7.19
CA GLY A 26 8.36 -15.75 -6.42
C GLY A 26 9.27 -14.81 -5.64
N SER A 27 10.59 -14.95 -5.83
CA SER A 27 11.59 -14.17 -5.08
C SER A 27 11.61 -12.67 -5.40
N GLU A 28 11.03 -12.26 -6.54
CA GLU A 28 11.03 -10.87 -7.00
C GLU A 28 9.74 -10.13 -6.62
N GLU A 29 8.85 -10.77 -5.85
CA GLU A 29 7.53 -10.23 -5.49
C GLU A 29 7.63 -8.82 -4.94
N SER A 30 8.43 -8.60 -3.89
CA SER A 30 8.55 -7.31 -3.22
C SER A 30 9.00 -6.18 -4.15
N ASP A 31 10.03 -6.43 -4.97
CA ASP A 31 10.58 -5.42 -5.89
C ASP A 31 9.61 -5.08 -7.02
N ILE A 32 8.98 -6.09 -7.60
CA ILE A 32 7.98 -5.91 -8.67
C ILE A 32 6.74 -5.22 -8.13
N LEU A 33 6.27 -5.58 -6.93
CA LEU A 33 5.14 -4.94 -6.28
C LEU A 33 5.45 -3.48 -5.93
N TYR A 34 6.64 -3.18 -5.42
CA TYR A 34 7.07 -1.79 -5.16
C TYR A 34 7.03 -0.94 -6.42
N TRP A 35 7.60 -1.44 -7.52
CA TRP A 35 7.53 -0.77 -8.81
C TRP A 35 6.08 -0.63 -9.31
N GLY A 36 5.27 -1.67 -9.13
CA GLY A 36 3.84 -1.71 -9.47
C GLY A 36 3.05 -0.65 -8.73
N GLY A 37 3.28 -0.51 -7.41
CA GLY A 37 2.74 0.53 -6.55
C GLY A 37 3.06 1.93 -7.05
N LYS A 38 4.34 2.20 -7.37
CA LYS A 38 4.73 3.47 -8.00
C LYS A 38 3.94 3.70 -9.28
N ARG A 39 3.82 2.70 -10.15
CA ARG A 39 3.07 2.81 -11.42
C ARG A 39 1.58 3.06 -11.22
N ILE A 40 0.96 2.51 -10.17
CA ILE A 40 -0.43 2.79 -9.77
C ILE A 40 -0.56 4.26 -9.38
N ALA A 41 0.32 4.77 -8.49
CA ALA A 41 0.28 6.17 -8.06
C ALA A 41 0.41 7.17 -9.22
N ARG A 42 1.20 6.85 -10.25
CA ARG A 42 1.30 7.71 -11.47
C ARG A 42 0.00 7.74 -12.28
N LYS A 43 -0.79 6.67 -12.25
CA LYS A 43 -2.08 6.56 -12.96
C LYS A 43 -3.24 7.14 -12.16
N TYR A 44 -3.16 7.03 -10.83
CA TYR A 44 -4.16 7.49 -9.88
C TYR A 44 -3.49 8.46 -8.90
N PRO A 45 -3.13 9.68 -9.34
CA PRO A 45 -2.52 10.66 -8.46
C PRO A 45 -3.51 11.11 -7.39
N ALA A 46 -3.05 11.27 -6.16
CA ALA A 46 -3.81 11.82 -5.05
C ALA A 46 -3.30 13.24 -4.74
N ALA A 47 -4.21 14.19 -4.60
CA ALA A 47 -3.87 15.61 -4.41
C ALA A 47 -3.25 15.88 -3.05
N ASP A 48 -3.69 15.17 -2.01
CA ASP A 48 -3.25 15.36 -0.63
C ASP A 48 -3.25 14.03 0.16
N ILE A 49 -2.96 14.12 1.47
CA ILE A 49 -2.89 12.97 2.38
C ILE A 49 -4.26 12.31 2.57
N ASP A 50 -5.34 13.09 2.59
CA ASP A 50 -6.70 12.57 2.81
C ASP A 50 -7.14 11.73 1.60
N GLU A 51 -6.83 12.17 0.38
CA GLU A 51 -7.06 11.39 -0.84
C GLU A 51 -6.20 10.11 -0.89
N ILE A 52 -4.97 10.13 -0.35
CA ILE A 52 -4.16 8.90 -0.20
C ILE A 52 -4.87 7.91 0.73
N ILE A 53 -5.35 8.37 1.89
CA ILE A 53 -6.05 7.53 2.85
C ILE A 53 -7.34 6.96 2.24
N GLN A 54 -8.10 7.79 1.51
CA GLN A 54 -9.30 7.38 0.80
C GLN A 54 -9.00 6.31 -0.25
N PHE A 55 -7.93 6.47 -1.03
CA PHE A 55 -7.51 5.48 -2.03
C PHE A 55 -7.21 4.12 -1.40
N PHE A 56 -6.57 4.07 -0.23
CA PHE A 56 -6.30 2.80 0.48
C PHE A 56 -7.59 2.06 0.85
N GLN A 57 -8.66 2.78 1.20
CA GLN A 57 -9.95 2.19 1.49
C GLN A 57 -10.62 1.66 0.22
N GLU A 58 -10.67 2.47 -0.85
CA GLU A 58 -11.27 2.11 -2.13
C GLU A 58 -10.55 0.94 -2.82
N ALA A 59 -9.22 0.88 -2.71
CA ALA A 59 -8.40 -0.18 -3.27
C ALA A 59 -8.46 -1.49 -2.45
N GLY A 60 -9.14 -1.49 -1.30
CA GLY A 60 -9.19 -2.66 -0.41
C GLY A 60 -7.83 -3.02 0.20
N TRP A 61 -6.96 -2.03 0.40
CA TRP A 61 -5.62 -2.23 0.97
C TRP A 61 -5.63 -2.23 2.50
N GLY A 62 -6.57 -1.48 3.10
CA GLY A 62 -6.81 -1.42 4.53
C GLY A 62 -7.07 0.00 5.00
N HIS A 63 -7.17 0.16 6.32
CA HIS A 63 -7.29 1.48 6.93
C HIS A 63 -5.88 2.05 7.17
N LEU A 64 -5.58 3.15 6.50
CA LEU A 64 -4.31 3.88 6.65
C LEU A 64 -4.54 5.10 7.53
N GLU A 65 -3.66 5.30 8.51
CA GLU A 65 -3.65 6.47 9.36
C GLU A 65 -2.33 7.22 9.18
N TRP A 66 -2.40 8.54 9.01
CA TRP A 66 -1.21 9.38 9.02
C TRP A 66 -0.89 9.80 10.46
N THR A 67 0.31 9.47 10.92
CA THR A 67 0.66 9.59 12.34
C THR A 67 1.67 10.70 12.64
N ASN A 68 2.48 11.11 11.66
CA ASN A 68 3.48 12.15 11.88
C ASN A 68 4.01 12.74 10.56
N ASP A 69 4.30 14.05 10.56
CA ASP A 69 5.15 14.72 9.57
C ASP A 69 6.39 15.28 10.28
N LYS A 70 7.56 14.82 9.88
CA LYS A 70 8.85 15.43 10.22
C LYS A 70 9.40 16.10 8.97
N LYS A 71 10.42 16.94 9.16
CA LYS A 71 11.01 17.79 8.10
C LYS A 71 11.36 17.06 6.78
N ARG A 72 11.66 15.77 6.81
CA ARG A 72 12.02 14.92 5.65
C ARG A 72 11.44 13.51 5.71
N GLU A 73 10.41 13.32 6.53
CA GLU A 73 9.86 12.00 6.78
C GLU A 73 8.38 12.12 7.11
N SER A 74 7.56 11.26 6.50
CA SER A 74 6.15 11.10 6.82
C SER A 74 5.92 9.66 7.29
N GLN A 75 5.11 9.49 8.33
CA GLN A 75 4.79 8.19 8.89
C GLN A 75 3.31 7.87 8.72
N PHE A 76 3.04 6.69 8.16
CA PHE A 76 1.70 6.13 8.09
C PHE A 76 1.67 4.80 8.86
N GLU A 77 0.58 4.53 9.56
CA GLU A 77 0.34 3.25 10.22
C GLU A 77 -0.92 2.58 9.68
N MET A 78 -0.89 1.26 9.57
CA MET A 78 -2.04 0.43 9.22
C MET A 78 -2.17 -0.67 10.27
N SER A 79 -3.37 -0.84 10.82
CA SER A 79 -3.66 -1.92 11.76
C SER A 79 -3.70 -3.27 11.03
N THR A 80 -3.05 -4.29 11.58
CA THR A 80 -3.09 -5.66 11.05
C THR A 80 -3.89 -6.58 11.96
N MET A 81 -4.72 -7.43 11.36
CA MET A 81 -5.34 -8.53 12.09
C MET A 81 -4.31 -9.66 12.30
N PRO A 82 -4.21 -10.25 13.50
CA PRO A 82 -3.11 -11.16 13.86
C PRO A 82 -3.08 -12.53 13.13
N SER A 83 -3.85 -12.77 12.07
CA SER A 83 -4.19 -14.14 11.67
C SER A 83 -4.16 -14.47 10.18
N LYS A 84 -3.54 -13.65 9.32
CA LYS A 84 -3.30 -14.03 7.93
C LYS A 84 -1.83 -13.90 7.59
N GLU A 85 -1.35 -14.84 6.78
CA GLU A 85 -0.03 -14.87 6.15
C GLU A 85 0.37 -13.46 5.69
N SER A 86 1.65 -13.12 5.83
CA SER A 86 2.13 -11.75 5.60
C SER A 86 1.99 -11.38 4.13
N ILE A 87 0.82 -10.85 3.76
CA ILE A 87 0.60 -10.23 2.46
C ILE A 87 1.70 -9.20 2.26
N ASP A 88 2.45 -9.32 1.16
CA ASP A 88 3.48 -8.36 0.83
C ASP A 88 2.85 -6.96 0.64
N ARG A 89 3.42 -5.96 1.33
CA ARG A 89 2.92 -4.57 1.36
C ARG A 89 3.78 -3.60 0.56
N HIS A 90 4.69 -4.11 -0.27
CA HIS A 90 5.53 -3.27 -1.11
C HIS A 90 4.72 -2.53 -2.19
N MET A 91 3.60 -3.08 -2.64
CA MET A 91 2.68 -2.35 -3.52
C MET A 91 2.18 -1.06 -2.87
N GLU A 92 1.68 -1.13 -1.63
CA GLU A 92 1.28 0.04 -0.85
C GLU A 92 2.46 0.99 -0.58
N ALA A 93 3.62 0.46 -0.23
CA ALA A 93 4.82 1.27 0.01
C ALA A 93 5.28 2.02 -1.25
N GLY A 94 5.25 1.37 -2.41
CA GLY A 94 5.59 1.98 -3.69
C GLY A 94 4.60 3.08 -4.08
N TYR A 95 3.30 2.86 -3.83
CA TYR A 95 2.27 3.87 -4.03
C TYR A 95 2.55 5.11 -3.16
N LEU A 96 2.77 4.92 -1.85
CA LEU A 96 3.07 6.02 -0.92
C LEU A 96 4.33 6.79 -1.33
N ALA A 97 5.41 6.09 -1.68
CA ALA A 97 6.65 6.71 -2.13
C ALA A 97 6.40 7.67 -3.31
N GLN A 98 5.67 7.22 -4.33
CA GLN A 98 5.42 8.03 -5.51
C GLN A 98 4.46 9.21 -5.25
N GLN A 99 3.44 9.04 -4.40
CA GLN A 99 2.55 10.14 -4.05
C GLN A 99 3.28 11.23 -3.27
N ILE A 100 4.11 10.85 -2.30
CA ILE A 100 4.91 11.82 -1.54
C ILE A 100 5.96 12.48 -2.43
N GLU A 101 6.56 11.76 -3.38
CA GLU A 101 7.45 12.34 -4.39
C GLU A 101 6.75 13.45 -5.19
N TYR A 102 5.49 13.24 -5.61
CA TYR A 102 4.71 14.27 -6.30
C TYR A 102 4.41 15.48 -5.41
N GLN A 103 4.00 15.25 -4.17
CA GLN A 103 3.64 16.33 -3.25
C GLN A 103 4.85 17.17 -2.82
N LYS A 104 6.02 16.53 -2.62
CA LYS A 104 7.25 17.21 -2.15
C LYS A 104 8.14 17.69 -3.30
N GLY A 105 7.93 17.20 -4.53
CA GLY A 105 8.71 17.54 -5.72
C GLY A 105 10.15 16.99 -5.67
N LYS A 106 10.37 15.90 -4.92
CA LYS A 106 11.69 15.34 -4.65
C LYS A 106 11.62 13.81 -4.57
N PRO A 107 12.69 13.09 -4.96
CA PRO A 107 12.73 11.64 -4.86
C PRO A 107 12.35 11.17 -3.46
N ALA A 108 11.46 10.19 -3.39
CA ALA A 108 11.00 9.61 -2.13
C ALA A 108 11.00 8.08 -2.16
N GLU A 109 11.22 7.51 -0.97
CA GLU A 109 11.29 6.08 -0.73
C GLU A 109 10.50 5.72 0.51
N THR A 110 9.89 4.52 0.52
CA THR A 110 9.13 4.03 1.67
C THR A 110 9.77 2.77 2.24
N PHE A 111 9.96 2.77 3.56
CA PHE A 111 10.42 1.62 4.33
C PHE A 111 9.26 1.03 5.12
N ILE A 112 9.14 -0.30 5.10
CA ILE A 112 8.10 -1.04 5.82
C ILE A 112 8.69 -1.54 7.14
N ILE A 113 8.03 -1.20 8.25
CA ILE A 113 8.40 -1.64 9.60
C ILE A 113 7.22 -2.41 10.18
N GLU A 114 7.37 -3.73 10.27
CA GLU A 114 6.36 -4.59 10.88
C GLU A 114 6.43 -4.54 12.41
N LYS A 115 5.29 -4.31 13.05
CA LYS A 115 5.11 -4.42 14.51
C LYS A 115 4.00 -5.44 14.77
N ARG A 116 3.92 -5.95 16.00
CA ARG A 116 3.02 -7.05 16.42
C ARG A 116 1.55 -6.97 15.95
N LYS A 117 0.99 -5.76 15.79
CA LYS A 117 -0.42 -5.55 15.37
C LYS A 117 -0.59 -4.41 14.36
N ARG A 118 0.51 -3.95 13.77
CA ARG A 118 0.50 -2.80 12.87
C ARG A 118 1.69 -2.84 11.94
N ILE A 119 1.49 -2.30 10.75
CA ILE A 119 2.55 -2.02 9.79
C ILE A 119 2.75 -0.52 9.77
N MET A 120 4.00 -0.09 9.87
CA MET A 120 4.37 1.31 9.71
C MET A 120 5.05 1.47 8.34
N PHE A 121 4.57 2.44 7.58
CA PHE A 121 5.21 2.92 6.36
C PHE A 121 5.93 4.22 6.68
N GLN A 122 7.25 4.19 6.63
CA GLN A 122 8.09 5.37 6.84
C GLN A 122 8.55 5.88 5.47
N VAL A 123 7.99 6.99 5.02
CA VAL A 123 8.31 7.62 3.74
C VAL A 123 9.34 8.72 3.96
N GLN A 124 10.49 8.65 3.28
CA GLN A 124 11.56 9.63 3.36
C GLN A 124 11.78 10.29 2.00
N TRP A 125 12.20 11.57 1.99
CA TRP A 125 12.55 12.31 0.77
C TRP A 125 13.79 13.20 0.98
N ASP A 126 14.50 13.48 -0.12
CA ASP A 126 15.80 14.20 -0.11
C ASP A 126 15.74 15.72 0.15
#